data_AF-A0A9E7JRJ4-F1
#
_entry.id   AF-A0A9E7JRJ4-F1
#
_cell.length_a   1.000
_cell.length_b   1.000
_cell.length_c   1.000
_cell.angle_alpha   90.00
_cell.angle_beta   90.00
_cell.angle_gamma   90.00
#
_symmetry.space_group_name_H-M   'P 1'
#
loop_
_entity.id
_entity.type
_entity.pdbx_description
1 polymer ?
#
loop_
_entity_poly.entity_id
_entity_poly.type
_entity_poly.pdbx_seq_one_letter_code
_entity_poly.pdbx_strand_id
1 'polypeptide(L)'
;MQERNVVSWTCLITGHAQHGNGDKALKVFREMQQWGQEPDLVTFVGVLSACSHAGLVEEGSKYFESMKNHGLVPQMEHYSCMIDILGRTGKLNEMEDFIKKMPVRPNNLIWRTVLVACRRSKDGAKSGIWKQASEMLLELEPENPVNYVLISSMYAYRGRWEDVAKTRTAMRTLPVKKEAGRSWVTLHDGLHVFVAGDRSHPNTEEIYAKLHVLIQKIRDAGYVPQAEFALYDIDMETKEELLSYHSEKLAVAFVLTRSCRVPIRIMKNLRVCGDCHSAFCYISKIVGRKITLRDCNRFHHFENGKCSCGDFW
;
A
#
# COMPACT_ATOMS: atom_id res chain seq x y z
N MET A 1 -7.74 -27.19 -25.31
CA MET A 1 -7.63 -26.25 -24.17
C MET A 1 -6.53 -26.78 -23.28
N GLN A 2 -5.51 -25.97 -22.99
CA GLN A 2 -4.45 -26.34 -22.04
C GLN A 2 -5.10 -26.68 -20.70
N GLU A 3 -4.72 -27.83 -20.10
CA GLU A 3 -5.25 -28.25 -18.81
C GLU A 3 -4.95 -27.18 -17.74
N ARG A 4 -5.96 -26.82 -16.95
CA ARG A 4 -5.79 -25.91 -15.82
C ARG A 4 -4.99 -26.65 -14.75
N ASN A 5 -3.83 -26.12 -14.39
CA ASN A 5 -2.97 -26.64 -13.34
C ASN A 5 -2.94 -25.69 -12.13
N VAL A 6 -2.30 -26.12 -11.03
CA VAL A 6 -2.10 -25.32 -9.81
C VAL A 6 -1.63 -23.90 -10.12
N VAL A 7 -0.63 -23.77 -10.99
CA VAL A 7 -0.05 -22.46 -11.35
C VAL A 7 -1.10 -21.53 -11.95
N SER A 8 -1.90 -22.02 -12.90
CA SER A 8 -2.96 -21.21 -13.52
C SER A 8 -4.04 -20.75 -12.52
N TRP A 9 -4.43 -21.61 -11.59
CA TRP A 9 -5.37 -21.27 -10.51
C TRP A 9 -4.76 -20.24 -9.55
N THR A 10 -3.53 -20.45 -9.12
CA THR A 10 -2.79 -19.53 -8.25
C THR A 10 -2.61 -18.16 -8.90
N CYS A 11 -2.36 -18.09 -10.20
CA CYS A 11 -2.34 -16.84 -10.95
C CYS A 11 -3.69 -16.11 -10.93
N LEU A 12 -4.81 -16.83 -11.08
CA LEU A 12 -6.15 -16.24 -11.00
C LEU A 12 -6.46 -15.71 -9.58
N ILE A 13 -6.12 -16.49 -8.54
CA ILE A 13 -6.32 -16.11 -7.14
C ILE A 13 -5.50 -14.86 -6.80
N THR A 14 -4.19 -14.89 -7.07
CA THR A 14 -3.27 -13.77 -6.78
C THR A 14 -3.61 -12.54 -7.62
N GLY A 15 -4.00 -12.71 -8.88
CA GLY A 15 -4.49 -11.64 -9.73
C GLY A 15 -5.73 -10.96 -9.14
N HIS A 16 -6.75 -11.72 -8.73
CA HIS A 16 -7.91 -11.13 -8.06
C HIS A 16 -7.54 -10.42 -6.74
N ALA A 17 -6.65 -11.00 -5.94
CA ALA A 17 -6.15 -10.41 -4.69
C ALA A 17 -5.43 -9.07 -4.91
N GLN A 18 -4.57 -9.00 -5.93
CA GLN A 18 -3.84 -7.79 -6.32
C GLN A 18 -4.76 -6.70 -6.89
N HIS A 19 -5.98 -7.03 -7.32
CA HIS A 19 -6.95 -6.07 -7.82
C HIS A 19 -8.01 -5.66 -6.78
N GLY A 20 -7.84 -6.09 -5.51
CA GLY A 20 -8.79 -5.81 -4.43
C GLY A 20 -10.07 -6.65 -4.48
N ASN A 21 -10.13 -7.68 -5.35
CA ASN A 21 -11.31 -8.52 -5.51
C ASN A 21 -11.23 -9.77 -4.60
N GLY A 22 -11.20 -9.57 -3.28
CA GLY A 22 -11.06 -10.65 -2.29
C GLY A 22 -12.07 -11.78 -2.48
N ASP A 23 -13.36 -11.46 -2.59
CA ASP A 23 -14.43 -12.45 -2.78
C ASP A 23 -14.27 -13.29 -4.05
N LYS A 24 -13.80 -12.67 -5.15
CA LYS A 24 -13.54 -13.38 -6.40
C LYS A 24 -12.35 -14.31 -6.26
N ALA A 25 -11.29 -13.89 -5.57
CA ALA A 25 -10.14 -14.75 -5.29
C ALA A 25 -10.56 -15.98 -4.47
N LEU A 26 -11.38 -15.79 -3.43
CA LEU A 26 -11.91 -16.90 -2.62
C LEU A 26 -12.86 -17.80 -3.39
N LYS A 27 -13.65 -17.24 -4.32
CA LYS A 27 -14.48 -18.05 -5.24
C LYS A 27 -13.62 -18.93 -6.13
N VAL A 28 -12.58 -18.37 -6.75
CA VAL A 28 -11.63 -19.11 -7.60
C VAL A 28 -10.93 -20.21 -6.80
N PHE A 29 -10.54 -19.94 -5.56
CA PHE A 29 -9.95 -20.95 -4.68
C PHE A 29 -10.92 -22.12 -4.41
N ARG A 30 -12.20 -21.83 -4.13
CA ARG A 30 -13.22 -22.89 -3.97
C ARG A 30 -13.42 -23.69 -5.27
N GLU A 31 -13.41 -23.02 -6.43
CA GLU A 31 -13.49 -23.70 -7.73
C GLU A 31 -12.29 -24.62 -7.98
N MET A 32 -11.07 -24.17 -7.64
CA MET A 32 -9.85 -24.98 -7.70
C MET A 32 -10.00 -26.29 -6.88
N GLN A 33 -10.50 -26.19 -5.65
CA GLN A 33 -10.74 -27.35 -4.78
C GLN A 33 -11.83 -28.28 -5.34
N GLN A 34 -12.92 -27.73 -5.88
CA GLN A 34 -14.01 -28.51 -6.50
C GLN A 34 -13.55 -29.27 -7.74
N TRP A 35 -12.53 -28.76 -8.44
CA TRP A 35 -11.90 -29.41 -9.59
C TRP A 35 -10.85 -30.46 -9.17
N GLY A 36 -10.72 -30.76 -7.88
CA GLY A 36 -9.77 -31.74 -7.36
C GLY A 36 -8.32 -31.28 -7.43
N GLN A 37 -8.07 -29.98 -7.65
CA GLN A 37 -6.71 -29.45 -7.68
C GLN A 37 -6.25 -29.11 -6.26
N GLU A 38 -5.24 -29.82 -5.79
CA GLU A 38 -4.65 -29.56 -4.47
C GLU A 38 -3.93 -28.20 -4.43
N PRO A 39 -4.22 -27.35 -3.43
CA PRO A 39 -3.50 -26.11 -3.22
C PRO A 39 -2.11 -26.34 -2.61
N ASP A 40 -1.18 -25.47 -2.98
CA ASP A 40 0.19 -25.45 -2.43
C ASP A 40 0.42 -24.22 -1.53
N LEU A 41 1.64 -24.09 -1.00
CA LEU A 41 2.04 -22.95 -0.16
C LEU A 41 1.80 -21.60 -0.88
N VAL A 42 2.11 -21.51 -2.17
CA VAL A 42 1.94 -20.28 -2.94
C VAL A 42 0.45 -19.93 -3.11
N THR A 43 -0.39 -20.94 -3.29
CA THR A 43 -1.84 -20.82 -3.35
C THR A 43 -2.37 -20.19 -2.06
N PHE A 44 -1.95 -20.69 -0.90
CA PHE A 44 -2.37 -20.15 0.40
C PHE A 44 -1.86 -18.73 0.66
N VAL A 45 -0.64 -18.37 0.22
CA VAL A 45 -0.19 -16.97 0.26
C VAL A 45 -1.12 -16.07 -0.55
N GLY A 46 -1.56 -16.51 -1.74
CA GLY A 46 -2.53 -15.80 -2.56
C GLY A 46 -3.90 -15.62 -1.89
N VAL A 47 -4.42 -16.68 -1.28
CA VAL A 47 -5.70 -16.67 -0.53
C VAL A 47 -5.62 -15.74 0.67
N LEU A 48 -4.57 -15.85 1.50
CA LEU A 48 -4.42 -15.01 2.69
C LEU A 48 -4.17 -13.54 2.31
N SER A 49 -3.45 -13.27 1.23
CA SER A 49 -3.30 -11.91 0.68
C SER A 49 -4.64 -11.34 0.23
N ALA A 50 -5.51 -12.15 -0.38
CA ALA A 50 -6.87 -11.74 -0.74
C ALA A 50 -7.68 -11.36 0.51
N CYS A 51 -7.60 -12.17 1.57
CA CYS A 51 -8.25 -11.86 2.85
C CYS A 51 -7.72 -10.57 3.46
N SER A 52 -6.39 -10.35 3.45
CA SER A 52 -5.77 -9.11 3.94
C SER A 52 -6.30 -7.87 3.21
N HIS A 53 -6.39 -7.96 1.88
CA HIS A 53 -6.80 -6.84 1.04
C HIS A 53 -8.30 -6.54 1.10
N ALA A 54 -9.11 -7.48 1.58
CA ALA A 54 -10.55 -7.33 1.71
C ALA A 54 -11.02 -7.25 3.19
N GLY A 55 -10.11 -7.29 4.16
CA GLY A 55 -10.46 -7.23 5.59
C GLY A 55 -11.17 -8.49 6.11
N LEU A 56 -11.02 -9.63 5.44
CA LEU A 56 -11.70 -10.89 5.76
C LEU A 56 -10.94 -11.67 6.85
N VAL A 57 -11.06 -11.23 8.10
CA VAL A 57 -10.29 -11.79 9.22
C VAL A 57 -10.67 -13.24 9.52
N GLU A 58 -11.96 -13.54 9.56
CA GLU A 58 -12.48 -14.86 9.92
C GLU A 58 -12.09 -15.90 8.85
N GLU A 59 -12.23 -15.55 7.57
CA GLU A 59 -11.82 -16.37 6.45
C GLU A 59 -10.30 -16.55 6.43
N GLY A 60 -9.53 -15.47 6.68
CA GLY A 60 -8.07 -15.52 6.77
C GLY A 60 -7.61 -16.54 7.82
N SER A 61 -8.13 -16.45 9.04
CA SER A 61 -7.84 -17.40 10.13
C SER A 61 -8.24 -18.82 9.76
N LYS A 62 -9.46 -19.00 9.23
CA LYS A 62 -9.96 -20.31 8.79
C LYS A 62 -9.06 -20.96 7.74
N TYR A 63 -8.63 -20.20 6.72
CA TYR A 63 -7.78 -20.72 5.67
C TYR A 63 -6.36 -21.00 6.16
N PHE A 64 -5.80 -20.14 7.01
CA PHE A 64 -4.51 -20.38 7.64
C PHE A 64 -4.52 -21.68 8.46
N GLU A 65 -5.54 -21.91 9.27
CA GLU A 65 -5.69 -23.14 10.04
C GLU A 65 -5.93 -24.37 9.17
N SER A 66 -6.59 -24.21 8.02
CA SER A 66 -6.89 -25.30 7.09
C SER A 66 -5.65 -25.85 6.36
N MET A 67 -4.53 -25.11 6.34
CA MET A 67 -3.29 -25.55 5.68
C MET A 67 -2.84 -26.94 6.15
N LYS A 68 -2.99 -27.24 7.45
CA LYS A 68 -2.65 -28.55 8.03
C LYS A 68 -3.47 -29.69 7.43
N ASN A 69 -4.71 -29.42 7.02
CA ASN A 69 -5.59 -30.40 6.39
C ASN A 69 -5.12 -30.76 4.97
N HIS A 70 -4.30 -29.88 4.36
CA HIS A 70 -3.62 -30.12 3.08
C HIS A 70 -2.18 -30.63 3.27
N GLY A 71 -1.78 -31.00 4.51
CA GLY A 71 -0.41 -31.42 4.81
C GLY A 71 0.63 -30.30 4.69
N LEU A 72 0.20 -29.04 4.68
CA LEU A 72 1.08 -27.88 4.53
C LEU A 72 1.43 -27.28 5.88
N VAL A 73 2.73 -26.99 6.07
CA VAL A 73 3.24 -26.27 7.24
C VAL A 73 3.39 -24.78 6.88
N PRO A 74 2.75 -23.86 7.62
CA PRO A 74 2.87 -22.43 7.35
C PRO A 74 4.32 -21.93 7.42
N GLN A 75 4.70 -21.15 6.41
CA GLN A 75 6.00 -20.46 6.30
C GLN A 75 5.86 -18.94 6.58
N MET A 76 6.98 -18.22 6.61
CA MET A 76 7.05 -16.79 6.99
C MET A 76 6.06 -15.91 6.24
N GLU A 77 5.85 -16.16 4.95
CA GLU A 77 4.92 -15.44 4.09
C GLU A 77 3.47 -15.57 4.56
N HIS A 78 3.09 -16.74 5.08
CA HIS A 78 1.75 -17.00 5.60
C HIS A 78 1.52 -16.27 6.93
N TYR A 79 2.52 -16.31 7.83
CA TYR A 79 2.48 -15.52 9.06
C TYR A 79 2.44 -14.02 8.78
N SER A 80 3.19 -13.56 7.78
CA SER A 80 3.17 -12.15 7.34
C SER A 80 1.79 -11.75 6.83
N CYS A 81 1.10 -12.61 6.08
CA CYS A 81 -0.26 -12.33 5.63
C CYS A 81 -1.24 -12.23 6.82
N MET A 82 -1.14 -13.14 7.81
CA MET A 82 -1.98 -13.09 9.01
C MET A 82 -1.74 -11.83 9.85
N ILE A 83 -0.49 -11.41 10.00
CA ILE A 83 -0.14 -10.17 10.69
C ILE A 83 -0.66 -8.95 9.93
N ASP A 84 -0.59 -8.95 8.60
CA ASP A 84 -1.16 -7.88 7.77
C ASP A 84 -2.69 -7.83 7.89
N ILE A 85 -3.38 -8.98 7.90
CA ILE A 85 -4.84 -9.09 8.15
C ILE A 85 -5.19 -8.43 9.49
N LEU A 86 -4.60 -8.92 10.58
CA LEU A 86 -4.90 -8.45 11.94
C LEU A 86 -4.54 -6.97 12.11
N GLY A 87 -3.40 -6.56 11.55
CA GLY A 87 -2.91 -5.19 11.60
C GLY A 87 -3.82 -4.20 10.86
N ARG A 88 -4.28 -4.56 9.66
CA ARG A 88 -5.19 -3.71 8.86
C ARG A 88 -6.57 -3.56 9.47
N THR A 89 -7.06 -4.57 10.19
CA THR A 89 -8.34 -4.51 10.89
C THR A 89 -8.23 -3.96 12.31
N GLY A 90 -7.05 -3.43 12.70
CA GLY A 90 -6.84 -2.79 14.01
C GLY A 90 -6.78 -3.76 15.19
N LYS A 91 -6.72 -5.08 14.95
CA LYS A 91 -6.68 -6.14 15.98
C LYS A 91 -5.26 -6.32 16.53
N LEU A 92 -4.69 -5.25 17.09
CA LEU A 92 -3.28 -5.23 17.50
C LEU A 92 -2.95 -6.22 18.61
N ASN A 93 -3.85 -6.44 19.57
CA ASN A 93 -3.62 -7.40 20.64
C ASN A 93 -3.56 -8.84 20.08
N GLU A 94 -4.50 -9.20 19.21
CA GLU A 94 -4.48 -10.50 18.51
C GLU A 94 -3.22 -10.67 17.66
N MET A 95 -2.77 -9.60 16.98
CA MET A 95 -1.52 -9.59 16.21
C MET A 95 -0.30 -9.85 17.11
N GLU A 96 -0.22 -9.19 18.27
CA GLU A 96 0.87 -9.38 19.23
C GLU A 96 0.89 -10.81 19.80
N ASP A 97 -0.27 -11.34 20.17
CA ASP A 97 -0.41 -12.73 20.64
C ASP A 97 -0.07 -13.74 19.54
N PHE A 98 -0.44 -13.46 18.29
CA PHE A 98 -0.10 -14.28 17.14
C PHE A 98 1.41 -14.33 16.93
N ILE A 99 2.11 -13.19 17.01
CA ILE A 99 3.58 -13.11 16.91
C ILE A 99 4.26 -13.91 18.01
N LYS A 100 3.77 -13.82 19.26
CA LYS A 100 4.32 -14.59 20.40
C LYS A 100 4.17 -16.10 20.22
N LYS A 101 3.13 -16.55 19.50
CA LYS A 101 2.84 -17.97 19.22
C LYS A 101 3.53 -18.50 17.96
N MET A 102 4.21 -17.66 17.19
CA MET A 102 4.92 -18.11 15.99
C MET A 102 5.98 -19.15 16.37
N PRO A 103 6.05 -20.30 15.68
CA PRO A 103 7.07 -21.32 15.94
C PRO A 103 8.45 -20.93 15.41
N VAL A 104 8.56 -19.78 14.74
CA VAL A 104 9.75 -19.27 14.06
C VAL A 104 9.99 -17.82 14.46
N ARG A 105 11.27 -17.43 14.58
CA ARG A 105 11.63 -16.04 14.93
C ARG A 105 11.16 -15.09 13.82
N PRO A 106 10.42 -14.02 14.15
CA PRO A 106 10.01 -13.01 13.17
C PRO A 106 11.22 -12.38 12.46
N ASN A 107 11.18 -12.35 11.12
CA ASN A 107 12.20 -11.70 10.30
C ASN A 107 11.85 -10.22 10.04
N ASN A 108 12.65 -9.56 9.20
CA ASN A 108 12.43 -8.16 8.85
C ASN A 108 11.06 -7.89 8.21
N LEU A 109 10.52 -8.80 7.39
CA LEU A 109 9.22 -8.64 6.74
C LEU A 109 8.11 -8.54 7.77
N ILE A 110 8.15 -9.40 8.78
CA ILE A 110 7.18 -9.39 9.88
C ILE A 110 7.26 -8.07 10.65
N TRP A 111 8.45 -7.66 11.08
CA TRP A 111 8.59 -6.43 11.86
C TRP A 111 8.24 -5.17 11.07
N ARG A 112 8.52 -5.13 9.75
CA ARG A 112 8.04 -4.05 8.87
C ARG A 112 6.51 -4.03 8.82
N THR A 113 5.88 -5.18 8.68
CA THR A 113 4.41 -5.30 8.63
C THR A 113 3.78 -4.82 9.94
N VAL A 114 4.35 -5.21 11.09
CA VAL A 114 3.93 -4.74 12.42
C VAL A 114 4.04 -3.23 12.54
N LEU A 115 5.16 -2.64 12.11
CA LEU A 115 5.38 -1.20 12.23
C LEU A 115 4.39 -0.41 11.35
N VAL A 116 4.11 -0.90 10.14
CA VAL A 116 3.08 -0.34 9.25
C VAL A 116 1.68 -0.47 9.87
N ALA A 117 1.35 -1.61 10.47
CA ALA A 117 0.07 -1.82 11.15
C ALA A 117 -0.11 -0.88 12.35
N CYS A 118 0.93 -0.74 13.19
CA CYS A 118 0.91 0.16 14.34
C CYS A 118 0.73 1.63 13.92
N ARG A 119 1.33 2.04 12.80
CA ARG A 119 1.15 3.41 12.28
C ARG A 119 -0.30 3.72 11.92
N ARG A 120 -1.02 2.73 11.40
CA ARG A 120 -2.38 2.90 10.88
C ARG A 120 -3.45 2.80 11.97
N SER A 121 -3.13 2.14 13.07
CA SER A 121 -4.06 1.96 14.18
C SER A 121 -3.99 3.14 15.15
N LYS A 122 -5.16 3.63 15.58
CA LYS A 122 -5.28 4.65 16.63
C LYS A 122 -4.58 4.23 17.93
N ASP A 123 -4.60 2.94 18.25
CA ASP A 123 -3.98 2.37 19.45
C ASP A 123 -2.59 1.80 19.20
N GLY A 124 -2.08 1.83 17.97
CA GLY A 124 -0.74 1.31 17.64
C GLY A 124 0.38 2.07 18.32
N ALA A 125 0.17 3.36 18.61
CA ALA A 125 1.05 4.15 19.45
C ALA A 125 0.97 3.76 20.95
N LYS A 126 -0.06 3.05 21.41
CA LYS A 126 -0.13 2.62 22.83
C LYS A 126 0.52 1.26 23.04
N SER A 127 0.57 0.42 22.01
CA SER A 127 1.25 -0.88 22.11
C SER A 127 2.77 -0.72 22.28
N GLY A 128 3.39 -1.61 23.06
CA GLY A 128 4.85 -1.72 23.15
C GLY A 128 5.48 -2.30 21.89
N ILE A 129 4.69 -3.00 21.06
CA ILE A 129 5.20 -3.81 19.95
C ILE A 129 5.87 -2.99 18.85
N TRP A 130 5.46 -1.73 18.63
CA TRP A 130 6.11 -0.89 17.61
C TRP A 130 7.54 -0.51 18.00
N LYS A 131 7.85 -0.38 19.30
CA LYS A 131 9.22 -0.12 19.77
C LYS A 131 10.09 -1.33 19.52
N GLN A 132 9.60 -2.50 19.93
CA GLN A 132 10.25 -3.78 19.64
C GLN A 132 10.46 -3.97 18.14
N ALA A 133 9.45 -3.69 17.31
CA ALA A 133 9.58 -3.76 15.86
C ALA A 133 10.65 -2.79 15.32
N SER A 134 10.73 -1.58 15.87
CA SER A 134 11.73 -0.58 15.48
C SER A 134 13.15 -1.06 15.81
N GLU A 135 13.36 -1.55 17.04
CA GLU A 135 14.65 -2.09 17.50
C GLU A 135 15.08 -3.29 16.65
N MET A 136 14.18 -4.26 16.45
CA MET A 136 14.44 -5.47 15.66
C MET A 136 14.78 -5.14 14.20
N LEU A 137 14.15 -4.12 13.60
CA LEU A 137 14.47 -3.71 12.22
C LEU A 137 15.85 -3.06 12.09
N LEU A 138 16.26 -2.28 13.09
CA LEU A 138 17.59 -1.68 13.12
C LEU A 138 18.67 -2.72 13.41
N GLU A 139 18.36 -3.77 14.19
CA GLU A 139 19.26 -4.91 14.41
C GLU A 139 19.42 -5.77 13.14
N LEU A 140 18.31 -6.13 12.49
CA LEU A 140 18.31 -7.05 11.34
C LEU A 140 18.81 -6.40 10.04
N GLU A 141 18.51 -5.11 9.82
CA GLU A 141 18.84 -4.38 8.58
C GLU A 141 19.22 -2.92 8.90
N PRO A 142 20.37 -2.69 9.56
CA PRO A 142 20.82 -1.34 9.95
C PRO A 142 21.11 -0.43 8.76
N GLU A 143 21.41 -0.98 7.58
CA GLU A 143 21.72 -0.20 6.40
C GLU A 143 20.51 0.10 5.51
N ASN A 144 19.32 -0.38 5.88
CA ASN A 144 18.14 -0.23 5.04
C ASN A 144 17.37 1.07 5.35
N PRO A 145 17.41 2.08 4.45
CA PRO A 145 16.78 3.38 4.72
C PRO A 145 15.26 3.30 4.86
N VAL A 146 14.60 2.26 4.34
CA VAL A 146 13.15 2.07 4.49
C VAL A 146 12.76 1.92 5.97
N ASN A 147 13.59 1.24 6.77
CA ASN A 147 13.33 1.04 8.19
C ASN A 147 13.33 2.38 8.94
N TYR A 148 14.32 3.24 8.68
CA TYR A 148 14.39 4.58 9.26
C TYR A 148 13.21 5.47 8.85
N VAL A 149 12.73 5.37 7.61
CA VAL A 149 11.52 6.10 7.17
C VAL A 149 10.30 5.66 7.96
N LEU A 150 10.11 4.35 8.16
CA LEU A 150 8.97 3.83 8.92
C LEU A 150 9.04 4.24 10.40
N ILE A 151 10.21 4.13 11.02
CA ILE A 151 10.44 4.53 12.41
C ILE A 151 10.26 6.04 12.58
N SER A 152 10.86 6.85 11.68
CA SER A 152 10.66 8.31 11.64
C SER A 152 9.19 8.67 11.48
N SER A 153 8.45 7.94 10.64
CA SER A 153 7.02 8.13 10.49
C SER A 153 6.23 7.81 11.75
N MET A 154 6.63 6.80 12.52
CA MET A 154 6.02 6.49 13.81
C MET A 154 6.28 7.58 14.85
N TYR A 155 7.50 8.12 14.92
CA TYR A 155 7.79 9.26 15.80
C TYR A 155 7.00 10.51 15.41
N ALA A 156 6.90 10.81 14.12
CA ALA A 156 6.12 11.94 13.61
C ALA A 156 4.64 11.85 13.99
N TYR A 157 4.04 10.66 13.86
CA TYR A 157 2.64 10.40 14.29
C TYR A 157 2.41 10.69 15.78
N ARG A 158 3.46 10.63 16.61
CA ARG A 158 3.40 10.93 18.04
C ARG A 158 3.82 12.36 18.41
N GLY A 159 4.09 13.21 17.41
CA GLY A 159 4.65 14.55 17.63
C GLY A 159 6.05 14.54 18.25
N ARG A 160 6.78 13.41 18.19
CA ARG A 160 8.14 13.28 18.72
C ARG A 160 9.17 13.77 17.69
N TRP A 161 9.15 15.06 17.41
CA TRP A 161 9.95 15.66 16.33
C TRP A 161 11.46 15.60 16.55
N GLU A 162 11.92 15.59 17.80
CA GLU A 162 13.34 15.39 18.12
C GLU A 162 13.83 14.01 17.65
N ASP A 163 13.04 12.95 17.88
CA ASP A 163 13.37 11.59 17.45
C ASP A 163 13.23 11.42 15.93
N VAL A 164 12.29 12.14 15.31
CA VAL A 164 12.20 12.26 13.84
C VAL A 164 13.51 12.80 13.29
N ALA A 165 14.02 13.90 13.86
CA ALA A 165 15.27 14.51 13.43
C ALA A 165 16.45 13.55 13.62
N LYS A 166 16.58 12.92 14.80
CA LYS A 166 17.63 11.93 15.07
C LYS A 166 17.61 10.76 14.09
N THR A 167 16.44 10.18 13.85
CA THR A 167 16.27 9.05 12.92
C THR A 167 16.63 9.45 11.48
N ARG A 168 16.25 10.66 11.05
CA ARG A 168 16.58 11.16 9.71
C ARG A 168 18.05 11.47 9.53
N THR A 169 18.70 11.99 10.55
CA THR A 169 20.15 12.21 10.55
C THR A 169 20.88 10.89 10.42
N ALA A 170 20.52 9.88 11.22
CA ALA A 170 21.08 8.53 11.12
C ALA A 170 20.86 7.90 9.73
N MET A 171 19.69 8.11 9.13
CA MET A 171 19.41 7.65 7.76
C MET A 171 20.29 8.34 6.71
N ARG A 172 20.58 9.64 6.86
CA ARG A 172 21.40 10.42 5.90
C ARG A 172 22.86 9.99 5.88
N THR A 173 23.36 9.41 6.97
CA THR A 173 24.74 8.90 7.07
C THR A 173 24.90 7.50 6.49
N LEU A 174 23.82 6.85 6.05
CA LEU A 174 23.88 5.51 5.46
C LEU A 174 24.55 5.53 4.07
N PRO A 175 25.26 4.44 3.70
CA PRO A 175 25.86 4.31 2.38
C PRO A 175 24.81 4.18 1.27
N VAL A 176 23.67 3.56 1.57
CA VAL A 176 22.56 3.36 0.63
C VAL A 176 21.57 4.50 0.72
N LYS A 177 21.33 5.17 -0.41
CA LYS A 177 20.32 6.22 -0.51
C LYS A 177 18.92 5.63 -0.73
N LYS A 178 17.93 6.26 -0.11
CA LYS A 178 16.51 5.98 -0.33
C LYS A 178 16.13 6.28 -1.79
N GLU A 179 15.43 5.36 -2.43
CA GLU A 179 14.81 5.61 -3.73
C GLU A 179 13.68 6.67 -3.61
N ALA A 180 13.67 7.63 -4.53
CA ALA A 180 12.62 8.63 -4.58
C ALA A 180 11.29 8.01 -5.06
N GLY A 181 10.18 8.50 -4.50
CA GLY A 181 8.86 8.14 -5.00
C GLY A 181 8.64 8.76 -6.38
N ARG A 182 8.34 7.94 -7.38
CA ARG A 182 8.04 8.36 -8.74
C ARG A 182 6.77 7.69 -9.25
N SER A 183 6.05 8.41 -10.08
CA SER A 183 4.91 7.88 -10.82
C SER A 183 5.12 8.06 -12.31
N TRP A 184 4.55 7.17 -13.12
CA TRP A 184 4.67 7.28 -14.57
C TRP A 184 3.41 6.85 -15.30
N VAL A 185 3.29 7.34 -16.52
CA VAL A 185 2.24 6.98 -17.46
C VAL A 185 2.86 6.67 -18.82
N THR A 186 2.27 5.73 -19.53
CA THR A 186 2.64 5.41 -20.92
C THR A 186 1.49 5.81 -21.82
N LEU A 187 1.78 6.72 -22.73
CA LEU A 187 0.85 7.24 -23.73
C LEU A 187 1.44 6.99 -25.13
N HIS A 188 0.71 7.38 -26.17
CA HIS A 188 1.12 7.18 -27.57
C HIS A 188 2.44 7.89 -27.92
N ASP A 189 2.73 9.00 -27.23
CA ASP A 189 3.93 9.83 -27.36
C ASP A 189 5.09 9.39 -26.45
N GLY A 190 4.90 8.34 -25.65
CA GLY A 190 5.98 7.69 -24.90
C GLY A 190 5.73 7.54 -23.40
N LEU A 191 6.82 7.30 -22.68
CA LEU A 191 6.86 7.15 -21.23
C LEU A 191 7.11 8.51 -20.57
N HIS A 192 6.24 8.91 -19.65
CA HIS A 192 6.39 10.14 -18.89
C HIS A 192 6.48 9.83 -17.40
N VAL A 193 7.55 10.34 -16.76
CA VAL A 193 7.89 10.06 -15.36
C VAL A 193 7.79 11.36 -14.57
N PHE A 194 7.25 11.27 -13.36
CA PHE A 194 7.02 12.39 -12.45
C PHE A 194 7.62 12.09 -11.08
N VAL A 195 8.39 13.04 -10.57
CA VAL A 195 8.91 13.06 -9.21
C VAL A 195 8.42 14.34 -8.55
N ALA A 196 7.99 14.26 -7.29
CA ALA A 196 7.53 15.44 -6.56
C ALA A 196 8.65 16.48 -6.47
N GLY A 197 8.37 17.73 -6.83
CA GLY A 197 9.34 18.83 -6.88
C GLY A 197 10.19 18.90 -8.16
N ASP A 198 10.19 17.86 -8.99
CA ASP A 198 10.83 17.90 -10.30
C ASP A 198 9.99 18.74 -11.28
N ARG A 199 10.68 19.63 -12.01
CA ARG A 199 10.14 20.60 -12.97
C ARG A 199 10.75 20.43 -14.37
N SER A 200 11.54 19.38 -14.59
CA SER A 200 12.25 19.12 -15.86
C SER A 200 11.34 18.69 -17.03
N HIS A 201 10.08 18.32 -16.76
CA HIS A 201 9.16 17.85 -17.79
C HIS A 201 8.79 18.98 -18.78
N PRO A 202 8.76 18.76 -20.10
CA PRO A 202 8.47 19.82 -21.09
C PRO A 202 7.13 20.54 -20.90
N ASN A 203 6.09 19.81 -20.48
CA ASN A 203 4.76 20.36 -20.21
C ASN A 203 4.54 20.78 -18.74
N THR A 204 5.59 21.05 -17.97
CA THR A 204 5.49 21.34 -16.53
C THR A 204 4.45 22.42 -16.22
N GLU A 205 4.51 23.60 -16.84
CA GLU A 205 3.56 24.69 -16.54
C GLU A 205 2.09 24.27 -16.73
N GLU A 206 1.80 23.56 -17.81
CA GLU A 206 0.45 23.06 -18.10
C GLU A 206 -0.02 22.02 -17.07
N ILE A 207 0.88 21.11 -16.67
CA ILE A 207 0.60 20.08 -15.66
C ILE A 207 0.26 20.73 -14.32
N TYR A 208 1.07 21.70 -13.87
CA TYR A 208 0.87 22.36 -12.59
C TYR A 208 -0.39 23.23 -12.59
N ALA A 209 -0.68 23.96 -13.68
CA ALA A 209 -1.93 24.69 -13.83
C ALA A 209 -3.15 23.75 -13.78
N LYS A 210 -3.08 22.61 -14.49
CA LYS A 210 -4.15 21.61 -14.49
C LYS A 210 -4.33 20.98 -13.11
N LEU A 211 -3.23 20.68 -12.42
CA LEU A 211 -3.24 20.10 -11.09
C LEU A 211 -3.85 21.08 -10.09
N HIS A 212 -3.48 22.36 -10.13
CA HIS A 212 -4.06 23.39 -9.26
C HIS A 212 -5.59 23.44 -9.39
N VAL A 213 -6.11 23.51 -10.62
CA VAL A 213 -7.56 23.47 -10.88
C VAL A 213 -8.19 22.17 -10.38
N LEU A 214 -7.52 21.03 -10.56
CA LEU A 214 -8.03 19.73 -10.11
C LEU A 214 -8.10 19.65 -8.58
N ILE A 215 -7.07 20.12 -7.88
CA ILE A 215 -7.02 20.17 -6.42
C ILE A 215 -8.14 21.06 -5.87
N GLN A 216 -8.36 22.23 -6.46
CA GLN A 216 -9.47 23.10 -6.05
C GLN A 216 -10.81 22.38 -6.17
N LYS A 217 -11.07 21.74 -7.31
CA LYS A 217 -12.33 21.02 -7.55
C LYS A 217 -12.57 19.87 -6.56
N ILE A 218 -11.53 19.12 -6.21
CA ILE A 218 -11.69 18.02 -5.24
C ILE A 218 -11.93 18.59 -3.83
N ARG A 219 -11.28 19.71 -3.46
CA ARG A 219 -11.51 20.40 -2.19
C ARG A 219 -12.95 20.93 -2.09
N ASP A 220 -13.46 21.57 -3.14
CA ASP A 220 -14.85 22.04 -3.22
C ASP A 220 -15.85 20.88 -3.10
N ALA A 221 -15.46 19.68 -3.52
CA ALA A 221 -16.26 18.46 -3.38
C ALA A 221 -16.13 17.76 -2.02
N GLY A 222 -15.33 18.30 -1.08
CA GLY A 222 -15.16 17.79 0.28
C GLY A 222 -13.86 17.03 0.56
N TYR A 223 -12.90 16.99 -0.37
CA TYR A 223 -11.58 16.44 -0.09
C TYR A 223 -10.81 17.34 0.90
N VAL A 224 -10.37 16.75 2.00
CA VAL A 224 -9.50 17.39 2.99
C VAL A 224 -8.13 16.69 2.94
N PRO A 225 -7.03 17.42 2.70
CA PRO A 225 -5.70 16.83 2.72
C PRO A 225 -5.38 16.23 4.10
N GLN A 226 -4.79 15.04 4.10
CA GLN A 226 -4.48 14.32 5.32
C GLN A 226 -3.04 14.62 5.75
N ALA A 227 -2.85 15.70 6.54
CA ALA A 227 -1.54 16.19 6.96
C ALA A 227 -0.66 15.16 7.69
N GLU A 228 -1.24 14.11 8.27
CA GLU A 228 -0.51 12.97 8.86
C GLU A 228 0.36 12.19 7.85
N PHE A 229 0.11 12.36 6.55
CA PHE A 229 0.95 11.81 5.48
C PHE A 229 2.06 12.77 5.04
N ALA A 230 2.03 14.03 5.46
CA ALA A 230 3.10 14.99 5.29
C ALA A 230 4.08 14.89 6.47
N LEU A 231 5.06 13.98 6.34
CA LEU A 231 6.02 13.67 7.39
C LEU A 231 7.09 14.76 7.57
N TYR A 232 6.74 16.04 7.65
CA TYR A 232 7.71 17.11 7.85
C TYR A 232 7.29 17.99 9.02
N ASP A 233 8.24 18.47 9.81
CA ASP A 233 7.96 19.43 10.88
C ASP A 233 7.91 20.83 10.28
N ILE A 234 6.84 21.09 9.55
CA ILE A 234 6.50 22.36 8.92
C ILE A 234 5.04 22.69 9.23
N ASP A 235 4.66 23.94 9.01
CA ASP A 235 3.30 24.41 9.21
C ASP A 235 2.30 23.61 8.34
N MET A 236 1.03 23.67 8.73
CA MET A 236 -0.01 22.85 8.12
C MET A 236 -0.27 23.23 6.66
N GLU A 237 -0.15 24.51 6.29
CA GLU A 237 -0.35 24.97 4.92
C GLU A 237 0.73 24.39 3.98
N THR A 238 1.99 24.42 4.40
CA THR A 238 3.10 23.82 3.65
C THR A 238 2.98 22.29 3.56
N LYS A 239 2.44 21.63 4.60
CA LYS A 239 2.12 20.18 4.55
C LYS A 239 1.08 19.86 3.48
N GLU A 240 -0.01 20.62 3.43
CA GLU A 240 -1.06 20.45 2.43
C GLU A 240 -0.56 20.71 1.01
N GLU A 241 0.31 21.71 0.87
CA GLU A 241 0.96 22.04 -0.39
C GLU A 241 1.82 20.86 -0.88
N LEU A 242 2.68 20.30 -0.02
CA LEU A 242 3.48 19.12 -0.36
C LEU A 242 2.63 17.92 -0.81
N LEU A 243 1.52 17.67 -0.13
CA LEU A 243 0.58 16.60 -0.49
C LEU A 243 -0.07 16.83 -1.86
N SER A 244 -0.31 18.09 -2.22
CA SER A 244 -0.96 18.46 -3.48
C SER A 244 -0.11 18.09 -4.70
N TYR A 245 1.22 18.09 -4.54
CA TYR A 245 2.19 17.85 -5.62
C TYR A 245 2.84 16.47 -5.60
N HIS A 246 2.20 15.49 -4.97
CA HIS A 246 2.64 14.10 -5.07
C HIS A 246 2.68 13.62 -6.53
N SER A 247 3.64 12.75 -6.83
CA SER A 247 3.91 12.26 -8.19
C SER A 247 2.68 11.66 -8.90
N GLU A 248 1.79 11.01 -8.16
CA GLU A 248 0.55 10.43 -8.69
C GLU A 248 -0.41 11.51 -9.18
N LYS A 249 -0.50 12.62 -8.43
CA LYS A 249 -1.37 13.76 -8.75
C LYS A 249 -0.83 14.52 -9.96
N LEU A 250 0.49 14.65 -10.08
CA LEU A 250 1.15 15.16 -11.29
C LEU A 250 0.86 14.27 -12.51
N ALA A 251 0.99 12.95 -12.34
CA ALA A 251 0.73 11.99 -13.41
C ALA A 251 -0.72 12.03 -13.91
N VAL A 252 -1.72 12.10 -13.02
CA VAL A 252 -3.11 12.23 -13.44
C VAL A 252 -3.40 13.59 -14.06
N ALA A 253 -2.85 14.68 -13.53
CA ALA A 253 -3.01 16.01 -14.11
C ALA A 253 -2.50 16.04 -15.56
N PHE A 254 -1.31 15.48 -15.80
CA PHE A 254 -0.72 15.34 -17.12
C PHE A 254 -1.56 14.51 -18.12
N VAL A 255 -2.18 13.42 -17.67
CA VAL A 255 -3.09 12.67 -18.55
C VAL A 255 -4.34 13.49 -18.88
N LEU A 256 -4.80 14.33 -17.95
CA LEU A 256 -5.97 15.18 -18.09
C LEU A 256 -5.74 16.49 -18.85
N THR A 257 -4.49 16.87 -19.16
CA THR A 257 -4.21 17.96 -20.11
C THR A 257 -4.52 17.54 -21.54
N ARG A 258 -4.45 16.24 -21.83
CA ARG A 258 -4.71 15.69 -23.16
C ARG A 258 -6.19 15.43 -23.40
N SER A 259 -6.62 15.63 -24.65
CA SER A 259 -7.99 15.36 -25.12
C SER A 259 -8.32 13.86 -25.31
N CYS A 260 -7.46 12.96 -24.82
CA CYS A 260 -7.59 11.52 -25.08
C CYS A 260 -8.56 10.83 -24.10
N ARG A 261 -9.45 9.98 -24.64
CA ARG A 261 -10.39 9.15 -23.87
C ARG A 261 -9.80 7.80 -23.44
N VAL A 262 -8.49 7.60 -23.59
CA VAL A 262 -7.83 6.34 -23.18
C VAL A 262 -8.00 6.10 -21.68
N PRO A 263 -8.01 4.84 -21.20
CA PRO A 263 -8.04 4.56 -19.78
C PRO A 263 -6.86 5.24 -19.06
N ILE A 264 -7.13 5.90 -17.93
CA ILE A 264 -6.07 6.53 -17.13
C ILE A 264 -5.35 5.41 -16.37
N ARG A 265 -4.11 5.13 -16.74
CA ARG A 265 -3.26 4.10 -16.12
C ARG A 265 -2.00 4.76 -15.59
N ILE A 266 -1.85 4.76 -14.28
CA ILE A 266 -0.71 5.35 -13.57
C ILE A 266 -0.01 4.24 -12.81
N MET A 267 1.30 4.28 -12.83
CA MET A 267 2.16 3.33 -12.15
C MET A 267 2.99 4.08 -11.11
N LYS A 268 3.26 3.46 -9.97
CA LYS A 268 4.06 4.02 -8.88
C LYS A 268 5.03 2.97 -8.34
N ASN A 269 6.26 3.37 -8.02
CA ASN A 269 7.28 2.47 -7.48
C ASN A 269 7.12 2.20 -5.97
N LEU A 270 6.42 3.08 -5.24
CA LEU A 270 6.12 2.95 -3.81
C LEU A 270 4.61 2.78 -3.60
N ARG A 271 4.19 2.35 -2.41
CA ARG A 271 2.78 2.30 -2.02
C ARG A 271 2.14 3.69 -2.13
N VAL A 272 0.94 3.79 -2.70
CA VAL A 272 0.16 5.05 -2.71
C VAL A 272 -0.10 5.45 -1.26
N CYS A 273 -0.01 6.73 -0.88
CA CYS A 273 -0.38 7.17 0.48
C CYS A 273 -1.91 7.33 0.64
N GLY A 274 -2.41 7.35 1.89
CA GLY A 274 -3.85 7.49 2.18
C GLY A 274 -4.45 8.78 1.63
N ASP A 275 -3.68 9.87 1.67
CA ASP A 275 -4.08 11.15 1.06
C ASP A 275 -4.29 11.04 -0.45
N CYS A 276 -3.33 10.46 -1.19
CA CYS A 276 -3.45 10.26 -2.64
C CYS A 276 -4.56 9.27 -2.98
N HIS A 277 -4.72 8.20 -2.19
CA HIS A 277 -5.83 7.27 -2.37
C HIS A 277 -7.18 8.01 -2.26
N SER A 278 -7.36 8.81 -1.20
CA SER A 278 -8.57 9.62 -0.98
C SER A 278 -8.78 10.63 -2.10
N ALA A 279 -7.74 11.37 -2.50
CA ALA A 279 -7.80 12.31 -3.61
C ALA A 279 -8.24 11.63 -4.92
N PHE A 280 -7.73 10.44 -5.21
CA PHE A 280 -8.09 9.70 -6.43
C PHE A 280 -9.55 9.23 -6.45
N CYS A 281 -10.15 8.93 -5.30
CA CYS A 281 -11.60 8.73 -5.19
C CYS A 281 -12.33 9.98 -5.69
N TYR A 282 -12.05 11.16 -5.14
CA TYR A 282 -12.68 12.42 -5.59
C TYR A 282 -12.40 12.74 -7.05
N ILE A 283 -11.16 12.58 -7.51
CA ILE A 283 -10.76 12.82 -8.91
C ILE A 283 -11.57 11.93 -9.85
N SER A 284 -11.73 10.64 -9.55
CA SER A 284 -12.50 9.72 -10.39
C SER A 284 -13.96 10.15 -10.53
N LYS A 285 -14.56 10.70 -9.46
CA LYS A 285 -15.93 11.23 -9.45
C LYS A 285 -16.06 12.50 -10.27
N ILE A 286 -15.14 13.46 -10.09
CA ILE A 286 -15.18 14.77 -10.76
C ILE A 286 -14.88 14.64 -12.26
N VAL A 287 -13.94 13.78 -12.61
CA VAL A 287 -13.52 13.57 -14.00
C VAL A 287 -14.48 12.63 -14.74
N GLY A 288 -15.23 11.79 -14.01
CA GLY A 288 -16.15 10.80 -14.60
C GLY A 288 -15.41 9.74 -15.42
N ARG A 289 -14.15 9.45 -15.08
CA ARG A 289 -13.30 8.46 -15.76
C ARG A 289 -12.76 7.45 -14.77
N LYS A 290 -12.72 6.19 -15.20
CA LYS A 290 -12.02 5.14 -14.47
C LYS A 290 -10.51 5.40 -14.46
N ILE A 291 -9.91 5.36 -13.28
CA ILE A 291 -8.47 5.51 -13.07
C ILE A 291 -7.95 4.21 -12.48
N THR A 292 -6.91 3.64 -13.10
CA THR A 292 -6.18 2.50 -12.56
C THR A 292 -4.81 2.99 -12.10
N LEU A 293 -4.55 2.88 -10.80
CA LEU A 293 -3.26 3.22 -10.20
C LEU A 293 -2.65 1.93 -9.66
N ARG A 294 -1.51 1.51 -10.21
CA ARG A 294 -0.74 0.38 -9.68
C ARG A 294 0.39 0.89 -8.81
N ASP A 295 0.45 0.45 -7.57
CA ASP A 295 1.62 0.66 -6.72
C ASP A 295 2.49 -0.60 -6.61
N CYS A 296 3.47 -0.58 -5.71
CA CYS A 296 4.36 -1.73 -5.48
C CYS A 296 3.65 -2.97 -4.94
N ASN A 297 2.42 -2.84 -4.43
CA ASN A 297 1.70 -3.93 -3.77
C ASN A 297 0.50 -4.41 -4.60
N ARG A 298 -0.26 -3.50 -5.22
CA ARG A 298 -1.55 -3.82 -5.82
C ARG A 298 -2.05 -2.77 -6.84
N PHE A 299 -3.18 -3.10 -7.46
CA PHE A 299 -3.97 -2.20 -8.30
C PHE A 299 -5.11 -1.58 -7.50
N HIS A 300 -5.26 -0.28 -7.65
CA HIS A 300 -6.39 0.50 -7.17
C HIS A 300 -7.19 0.96 -8.39
N HIS A 301 -8.44 0.53 -8.49
CA HIS A 301 -9.35 0.99 -9.53
C HIS A 301 -10.32 2.01 -8.93
N PHE A 302 -10.15 3.27 -9.30
CA PHE A 302 -11.01 4.36 -8.86
C PHE A 302 -12.09 4.62 -9.91
N GLU A 303 -13.34 4.56 -9.48
CA GLU A 303 -14.50 4.73 -10.34
C GLU A 303 -15.66 5.31 -9.50
N ASN A 304 -16.24 6.42 -9.95
CA ASN A 304 -17.38 7.09 -9.30
C ASN A 304 -17.19 7.38 -7.81
N GLY A 305 -15.99 7.77 -7.39
CA GLY A 305 -15.72 8.09 -5.98
C GLY A 305 -15.34 6.90 -5.10
N LYS A 306 -15.22 5.70 -5.66
CA LYS A 306 -14.90 4.47 -4.92
C LYS A 306 -13.64 3.83 -5.46
N CYS A 307 -12.90 3.16 -4.59
CA CYS A 307 -11.77 2.31 -4.98
C CYS A 307 -12.14 0.82 -4.91
N SER A 308 -11.59 0.00 -5.79
CA SER A 308 -11.76 -1.47 -5.75
C SER A 308 -11.30 -2.14 -4.46
N CYS A 309 -10.50 -1.47 -3.63
CA CYS A 309 -10.10 -2.02 -2.33
C CYS A 309 -11.08 -1.73 -1.18
N GLY A 310 -12.22 -1.07 -1.43
CA GLY A 310 -13.22 -0.78 -0.40
C GLY A 310 -12.67 0.01 0.79
N ASP A 311 -11.73 0.94 0.54
CA ASP A 311 -11.03 1.73 1.55
C ASP A 311 -10.21 0.92 2.58
N PHE A 312 -10.04 -0.39 2.38
CA PHE A 312 -8.96 -1.19 2.98
C PHE A 312 -7.63 -0.89 2.27
N TRP A 313 -7.27 0.39 2.25
CA TRP A 313 -6.03 0.96 1.68
C TRP A 313 -4.79 0.34 2.30
#